data_AF-A0A3A0FT23-F1
#
_entry.id   AF-A0A3A0FT23-F1
#
_cell.length_a   1.000
_cell.length_b   1.000
_cell.length_c   1.000
_cell.angle_alpha   90.00
_cell.angle_beta   90.00
_cell.angle_gamma   90.00
#
_symmetry.space_group_name_H-M   'P 1'
#
loop_
_entity.id
_entity.type
_entity.pdbx_description
1 polymer ?
#
loop_
_entity_poly.entity_id
_entity_poly.type
_entity_poly.pdbx_seq_one_letter_code
_entity_poly.pdbx_strand_id
1 'polypeptide(L)'
;MVAGGSRLVRGGAPRRLAARCVAPRAPLGHGGAPAASARARRSVRAGAARGAARRARGPGRGRRRRRDRRALARRARNGERRDRARPHAAGGLAIVTRSLPTVALVALLVAAGAISWAFELRAPLRVDPAPLAALPSALGSWRGVDVPLEQNVESMLRADFNVQRVYAHATGAVVSFYVGYYGTERGGRPEHTPEVCYRSQGWEIAARRVVDAAGGDHALRVNEYVVEQGGERHLVQFWFRSHRRTGLLGGFDQAVDRLAGRLLEGRADGSLVRISTPILDGDEPTARAVLLQFALLLDSQLSAHWPVEHP
;
A
#
# COMPACT_ATOMS: atom_id res chain seq x y z
N MET A 1 -32.86 21.58 -85.03
CA MET A 1 -31.90 20.66 -84.39
C MET A 1 -31.07 21.48 -83.41
N VAL A 2 -31.30 21.26 -82.11
CA VAL A 2 -30.85 22.12 -81.01
C VAL A 2 -29.66 21.48 -80.31
N ALA A 3 -28.65 22.30 -79.99
CA ALA A 3 -27.47 21.96 -79.22
C ALA A 3 -27.78 21.73 -77.73
N GLY A 4 -27.05 20.83 -77.09
CA GLY A 4 -27.10 20.62 -75.64
C GLY A 4 -25.86 19.90 -75.15
N GLY A 5 -24.88 20.68 -74.67
CA GLY A 5 -23.67 20.16 -74.04
C GLY A 5 -23.93 19.66 -72.61
N SER A 6 -23.09 18.75 -72.14
CA SER A 6 -22.95 18.43 -70.72
C SER A 6 -21.51 18.02 -70.42
N ARG A 7 -20.84 18.89 -69.67
CA ARG A 7 -19.53 18.68 -69.05
C ARG A 7 -19.68 17.64 -67.94
N LEU A 8 -18.85 16.61 -67.94
CA LEU A 8 -18.64 15.75 -66.77
C LEU A 8 -17.32 16.13 -66.08
N VAL A 9 -17.49 16.53 -64.83
CA VAL A 9 -16.49 17.09 -63.91
C VAL A 9 -15.62 15.96 -63.34
N ARG A 10 -14.30 16.21 -63.31
CA ARG A 10 -13.30 15.42 -62.58
C ARG A 10 -13.60 15.46 -61.07
N GLY A 11 -13.94 14.32 -60.49
CA GLY A 11 -14.00 14.10 -59.04
C GLY A 11 -12.71 13.45 -58.53
N GLY A 12 -11.94 14.20 -57.73
CA GLY A 12 -10.70 13.74 -57.11
C GLY A 12 -10.94 12.75 -55.97
N ALA A 13 -10.05 11.76 -55.86
CA ALA A 13 -10.02 10.81 -54.76
C ALA A 13 -9.46 11.48 -53.48
N PRO A 14 -10.07 11.30 -52.30
CA PRO A 14 -9.48 11.77 -51.05
C PRO A 14 -8.33 10.86 -50.62
N ARG A 15 -7.15 11.47 -50.48
CA ARG A 15 -5.93 10.88 -49.91
C ARG A 15 -6.20 10.44 -48.46
N ARG A 16 -6.03 9.15 -48.18
CA ARG A 16 -5.98 8.59 -46.81
C ARG A 16 -4.70 9.08 -46.13
N LEU A 17 -4.81 10.00 -45.17
CA LEU A 17 -3.73 10.28 -44.22
C LEU A 17 -3.66 9.13 -43.21
N ALA A 18 -2.66 8.26 -43.36
CA ALA A 18 -2.27 7.32 -42.33
C ALA A 18 -1.54 8.10 -41.22
N ALA A 19 -2.20 8.28 -40.08
CA ALA A 19 -1.56 8.79 -38.86
C ALA A 19 -0.62 7.69 -38.33
N ARG A 20 0.68 7.89 -38.53
CA ARG A 20 1.74 7.09 -37.92
C ARG A 20 1.83 7.46 -36.43
N CYS A 21 1.44 6.55 -35.55
CA CYS A 21 1.79 6.62 -34.13
C CYS A 21 3.30 6.42 -33.99
N VAL A 22 4.01 7.45 -33.54
CA VAL A 22 5.42 7.41 -33.19
C VAL A 22 5.51 7.26 -31.68
N ALA A 23 6.01 6.12 -31.21
CA ALA A 23 6.37 5.93 -29.81
C ALA A 23 7.63 6.77 -29.46
N PRO A 24 7.72 7.37 -28.26
CA PRO A 24 8.93 8.08 -27.86
C PRO A 24 10.09 7.10 -27.61
N ARG A 25 11.22 7.36 -28.28
CA ARG A 25 12.51 6.68 -28.05
C ARG A 25 13.16 7.22 -26.78
N ALA A 26 13.55 6.32 -25.87
CA ALA A 26 14.44 6.63 -24.76
C ALA A 26 15.87 6.93 -25.26
N PRO A 27 16.62 7.86 -24.64
CA PRO A 27 18.00 8.13 -25.02
C PRO A 27 18.97 7.09 -24.42
N LEU A 28 19.76 6.47 -25.30
CA LEU A 28 20.99 5.75 -24.96
C LEU A 28 22.13 6.75 -24.74
N GLY A 29 22.89 6.59 -23.65
CA GLY A 29 24.09 7.38 -23.35
C GLY A 29 25.08 6.61 -22.47
N HIS A 30 26.26 6.36 -23.02
CA HIS A 30 27.32 5.46 -22.57
C HIS A 30 28.27 5.98 -21.48
N GLY A 31 28.96 5.01 -20.84
CA GLY A 31 30.37 5.09 -20.41
C GLY A 31 30.57 5.40 -18.93
N GLY A 32 31.40 4.73 -18.14
CA GLY A 32 32.40 3.67 -18.35
C GLY A 32 33.08 3.44 -16.99
N ALA A 33 33.35 2.18 -16.65
CA ALA A 33 34.20 1.83 -15.50
C ALA A 33 35.68 2.10 -15.82
N PRO A 34 36.56 2.23 -14.81
CA PRO A 34 37.37 1.04 -14.50
C PRO A 34 37.60 0.78 -13.00
N ALA A 35 38.15 -0.42 -12.78
CA ALA A 35 38.32 -1.16 -11.55
C ALA A 35 39.60 -0.85 -10.75
N ALA A 36 39.77 -1.63 -9.66
CA ALA A 36 40.94 -1.83 -8.78
C ALA A 36 40.98 -0.90 -7.55
N SER A 37 41.29 -1.33 -6.32
CA SER A 37 41.84 -2.59 -5.80
C SER A 37 41.68 -2.67 -4.27
N ALA A 38 41.35 -3.87 -3.79
CA ALA A 38 41.92 -4.62 -2.66
C ALA A 38 42.53 -3.92 -1.40
N ARG A 39 42.17 -4.57 -0.27
CA ARG A 39 42.98 -4.89 0.95
C ARG A 39 42.99 -3.90 2.15
N ALA A 40 42.26 -4.35 3.17
CA ALA A 40 42.79 -4.93 4.42
C ALA A 40 43.19 -4.04 5.62
N ARG A 41 42.98 -4.66 6.80
CA ARG A 41 43.55 -4.42 8.15
C ARG A 41 42.80 -3.37 8.97
N ARG A 42 41.99 -3.74 9.97
CA ARG A 42 42.29 -4.32 11.30
C ARG A 42 43.14 -3.41 12.18
N SER A 43 42.47 -2.91 13.24
CA SER A 43 42.95 -2.56 14.59
C SER A 43 44.05 -1.50 14.75
N VAL A 44 43.87 -0.57 15.70
CA VAL A 44 44.67 -0.47 16.94
C VAL A 44 44.43 0.88 17.68
N ARG A 45 44.27 0.76 19.01
CA ARG A 45 44.57 1.69 20.14
C ARG A 45 43.81 3.01 20.35
N ALA A 46 43.07 2.99 21.47
CA ALA A 46 43.36 3.71 22.72
C ALA A 46 44.37 4.88 22.71
N GLY A 47 43.95 6.01 23.28
CA GLY A 47 44.85 7.10 23.70
C GLY A 47 44.09 8.22 24.41
N ALA A 48 44.28 8.32 25.72
CA ALA A 48 43.68 9.29 26.62
C ALA A 48 44.31 10.70 26.50
N ALA A 49 43.54 11.74 26.85
CA ALA A 49 43.98 12.96 27.56
C ALA A 49 42.78 13.92 27.68
N ARG A 50 42.27 14.19 28.88
CA ARG A 50 42.62 15.33 29.76
C ARG A 50 42.35 16.71 29.14
N GLY A 51 41.54 17.51 29.84
CA GLY A 51 41.71 18.96 29.81
C GLY A 51 40.46 19.81 30.08
N ALA A 52 40.36 20.30 31.32
CA ALA A 52 39.99 21.67 31.70
C ALA A 52 38.67 22.28 31.15
N ALA A 53 37.64 22.50 31.98
CA ALA A 53 37.50 23.58 32.99
C ALA A 53 36.71 24.81 32.49
N ARG A 54 35.83 25.29 33.39
CA ARG A 54 35.25 26.65 33.58
C ARG A 54 33.71 26.61 33.51
N ARG A 55 33.02 26.65 34.66
CA ARG A 55 32.67 27.81 35.53
C ARG A 55 31.69 28.79 34.89
N ALA A 56 30.45 28.82 35.39
CA ALA A 56 29.70 30.02 35.80
C ALA A 56 28.40 29.56 36.51
N ARG A 57 28.28 29.74 37.82
CA ARG A 57 27.57 30.84 38.54
C ARG A 57 26.04 30.60 38.65
N GLY A 58 25.57 30.36 39.89
CA GLY A 58 24.15 30.27 40.31
C GLY A 58 23.49 31.66 40.42
N PRO A 59 22.70 32.00 41.46
CA PRO A 59 22.08 31.21 42.53
C PRO A 59 20.59 31.56 42.80
N GLY A 60 19.93 30.87 43.73
CA GLY A 60 18.66 31.33 44.32
C GLY A 60 18.16 30.37 45.40
N ARG A 61 18.58 30.55 46.66
CA ARG A 61 17.73 31.02 47.78
C ARG A 61 16.41 30.24 47.90
N GLY A 62 16.12 29.49 48.96
CA GLY A 62 16.77 29.30 50.23
C GLY A 62 15.74 28.96 51.30
N ARG A 63 16.27 28.44 52.42
CA ARG A 63 15.71 28.54 53.79
C ARG A 63 14.44 27.70 54.07
N ARG A 64 14.32 26.96 55.17
CA ARG A 64 15.20 26.73 56.34
C ARG A 64 14.45 25.80 57.32
N ARG A 65 15.22 25.26 58.27
CA ARG A 65 14.86 24.69 59.60
C ARG A 65 14.49 23.20 59.59
N ARG A 66 14.97 22.37 60.53
CA ARG A 66 15.82 22.61 61.71
C ARG A 66 16.30 21.26 62.27
N ARG A 67 17.50 21.31 62.88
CA ARG A 67 17.97 20.58 64.07
C ARG A 67 18.24 19.08 63.89
N ASP A 68 19.52 18.70 63.94
CA ASP A 68 20.31 18.34 65.14
C ASP A 68 19.92 16.92 65.61
N ARG A 69 20.80 16.01 66.01
CA ARG A 69 22.26 15.90 66.09
C ARG A 69 22.51 14.42 66.45
N ARG A 70 23.58 13.86 65.88
CA ARG A 70 24.56 12.94 66.50
C ARG A 70 24.06 11.73 67.29
N ALA A 71 24.57 10.55 66.91
CA ALA A 71 25.50 9.72 67.71
C ALA A 71 25.41 8.26 67.19
N LEU A 72 26.43 7.80 66.47
CA LEU A 72 27.56 7.01 67.00
C LEU A 72 27.27 5.51 67.00
N ALA A 73 27.90 4.87 66.01
CA ALA A 73 28.23 3.46 66.02
C ALA A 73 29.13 3.11 67.21
N ARG A 74 28.84 1.96 67.83
CA ARG A 74 29.78 0.89 68.22
C ARG A 74 29.12 0.01 69.29
N ARG A 75 29.01 -1.29 69.03
CA ARG A 75 29.52 -2.35 69.91
C ARG A 75 29.21 -3.72 69.32
N ALA A 76 30.27 -4.41 68.93
CA ALA A 76 30.32 -5.86 68.96
C ALA A 76 30.49 -6.33 70.42
N ARG A 77 29.74 -7.35 70.83
CA ARG A 77 30.25 -8.56 71.50
C ARG A 77 29.10 -9.47 72.01
N ASN A 78 29.25 -10.74 71.66
CA ASN A 78 28.81 -12.00 72.28
C ASN A 78 27.83 -11.96 73.45
N GLY A 79 26.77 -12.77 73.32
CA GLY A 79 25.99 -13.35 74.40
C GLY A 79 25.57 -14.77 74.01
N GLU A 80 25.97 -15.73 74.83
CA GLU A 80 25.79 -17.18 74.70
C GLU A 80 24.32 -17.67 74.74
N ARG A 81 24.16 -18.88 74.18
CA ARG A 81 23.21 -19.94 74.56
C ARG A 81 21.71 -19.64 74.50
N ARG A 82 21.03 -20.35 73.58
CA ARG A 82 20.07 -21.40 73.94
C ARG A 82 19.66 -22.21 72.71
N ASP A 83 20.02 -23.49 72.73
CA ASP A 83 19.33 -24.53 71.99
C ASP A 83 17.82 -24.44 72.26
N ARG A 84 17.07 -24.15 71.22
CA ARG A 84 15.68 -24.55 71.10
C ARG A 84 15.50 -25.12 69.70
N ALA A 85 15.30 -26.43 69.68
CA ALA A 85 14.86 -27.20 68.53
C ALA A 85 13.77 -26.42 67.78
N ARG A 86 14.06 -26.06 66.54
CA ARG A 86 13.02 -25.63 65.60
C ARG A 86 12.37 -26.90 65.08
N PRO A 87 11.07 -27.12 65.28
CA PRO A 87 10.38 -28.18 64.56
C PRO A 87 10.43 -27.85 63.06
N HIS A 88 10.81 -28.83 62.26
CA HIS A 88 10.56 -28.85 60.82
C HIS A 88 9.04 -28.84 60.59
N ALA A 89 8.43 -27.66 60.67
CA ALA A 89 7.05 -27.46 60.25
C ALA A 89 7.06 -27.29 58.73
N ALA A 90 6.64 -28.38 58.07
CA ALA A 90 6.11 -28.49 56.72
C ALA A 90 6.24 -27.24 55.85
N GLY A 91 7.08 -27.34 54.81
CA GLY A 91 6.91 -26.51 53.62
C GLY A 91 5.53 -26.78 53.03
N GLY A 92 4.54 -26.02 53.48
CA GLY A 92 3.26 -25.96 52.81
C GLY A 92 3.54 -25.57 51.37
N LEU A 93 3.06 -26.37 50.42
CA LEU A 93 2.88 -25.88 49.07
C LEU A 93 2.13 -24.56 49.21
N ALA A 94 2.83 -23.45 48.99
CA ALA A 94 2.17 -22.21 48.68
C ALA A 94 1.42 -22.50 47.39
N ILE A 95 0.15 -22.89 47.52
CA ILE A 95 -0.81 -22.81 46.44
C ILE A 95 -0.83 -21.32 46.15
N VAL A 96 0.01 -20.92 45.18
CA VAL A 96 -0.02 -19.59 44.61
C VAL A 96 -1.45 -19.44 44.15
N THR A 97 -2.24 -18.71 44.92
CA THR A 97 -3.58 -18.30 44.55
C THR A 97 -3.38 -17.42 43.33
N ARG A 98 -3.36 -18.05 42.16
CA ARG A 98 -3.17 -17.36 40.89
C ARG A 98 -4.24 -16.29 40.87
N SER A 99 -3.81 -15.03 40.85
CA SER A 99 -4.74 -13.92 40.78
C SER A 99 -5.62 -14.16 39.55
N LEU A 100 -6.94 -14.03 39.72
CA LEU A 100 -7.91 -14.07 38.61
C LEU A 100 -7.42 -13.42 37.31
N PRO A 101 -6.72 -12.25 37.32
CA PRO A 101 -6.14 -11.68 36.09
C PRO A 101 -5.08 -12.57 35.42
N THR A 102 -4.26 -13.29 36.17
CA THR A 102 -3.25 -14.21 35.61
C THR A 102 -3.92 -15.39 34.92
N VAL A 103 -4.97 -15.97 35.54
CA VAL A 103 -5.73 -17.06 34.93
C VAL A 103 -6.45 -16.58 33.67
N ALA A 104 -7.08 -15.40 33.72
CA ALA A 104 -7.75 -14.80 32.58
C ALA A 104 -6.79 -14.50 31.41
N LEU A 105 -5.61 -13.95 31.70
CA LEU A 105 -4.58 -13.69 30.68
C LEU A 105 -4.09 -14.98 30.02
N VAL A 106 -3.81 -16.02 30.82
CA VAL A 106 -3.39 -17.33 30.28
C VAL A 106 -4.50 -17.94 29.41
N ALA A 107 -5.76 -17.89 29.86
CA ALA A 107 -6.89 -18.38 29.08
C ALA A 107 -7.04 -17.62 27.75
N LEU A 108 -6.88 -16.29 27.76
CA LEU A 108 -6.92 -15.46 26.56
C LEU A 108 -5.80 -15.83 25.58
N LEU A 109 -4.57 -16.04 26.07
CA LEU A 109 -3.43 -16.45 25.23
C LEU A 109 -3.62 -17.84 24.63
N VAL A 110 -4.15 -18.80 25.40
CA VAL A 110 -4.47 -20.14 24.90
C VAL A 110 -5.58 -20.08 23.85
N ALA A 111 -6.64 -19.29 24.08
CA ALA A 111 -7.69 -19.08 23.10
C ALA A 111 -7.14 -18.43 21.82
N ALA A 112 -6.30 -17.40 21.93
CA ALA A 112 -5.66 -16.77 20.79
C ALA A 112 -4.76 -17.74 20.02
N GLY A 113 -4.00 -18.59 20.72
CA GLY A 113 -3.16 -19.63 20.12
C GLY A 113 -3.99 -20.69 19.39
N ALA A 114 -5.09 -21.17 20.00
CA ALA A 114 -5.99 -22.13 19.39
C ALA A 114 -6.69 -21.56 18.14
N ILE A 115 -7.10 -20.29 18.19
CA ILE A 115 -7.66 -19.58 17.03
C ILE A 115 -6.60 -19.45 15.93
N SER A 116 -5.38 -19.03 16.25
CA SER A 116 -4.28 -18.93 15.28
C SER A 116 -3.99 -20.27 14.62
N TRP A 117 -3.90 -21.35 15.40
CA TRP A 117 -3.70 -22.70 14.89
C TRP A 117 -4.85 -23.14 13.97
N ALA A 118 -6.10 -22.84 14.33
CA ALA A 118 -7.25 -23.15 13.50
C ALA A 118 -7.24 -22.39 12.16
N PHE A 119 -6.67 -21.19 12.11
CA PHE A 119 -6.46 -20.47 10.85
C PHE A 119 -5.37 -21.10 9.97
N GLU A 120 -4.26 -21.57 10.57
CA GLU A 120 -3.19 -22.27 9.84
C GLU A 120 -3.63 -23.61 9.27
N LEU A 121 -4.59 -24.29 9.91
CA LEU A 121 -5.18 -25.54 9.40
C LEU A 121 -6.08 -25.36 8.17
N ARG A 122 -6.46 -24.11 7.80
CA ARG A 122 -7.28 -23.88 6.62
C ARG A 122 -6.46 -24.22 5.36
N ALA A 123 -7.10 -24.90 4.42
CA ALA A 123 -6.46 -25.23 3.16
C ALA A 123 -5.97 -23.96 2.44
N PRO A 124 -4.78 -24.00 1.84
CA PRO A 124 -4.25 -22.90 1.03
C PRO A 124 -5.24 -22.58 -0.11
N LEU A 125 -5.65 -21.32 -0.22
CA LEU A 125 -6.58 -20.87 -1.25
C LEU A 125 -5.82 -20.65 -2.56
N ARG A 126 -6.17 -21.41 -3.59
CA ARG A 126 -5.63 -21.23 -4.95
C ARG A 126 -6.47 -20.22 -5.72
N VAL A 127 -5.78 -19.24 -6.31
CA VAL A 127 -6.39 -18.21 -7.15
C VAL A 127 -6.64 -18.76 -8.56
N ASP A 128 -7.87 -18.62 -9.04
CA ASP A 128 -8.22 -18.72 -10.46
C ASP A 128 -8.41 -17.30 -11.05
N PRO A 129 -7.44 -16.79 -11.84
CA PRO A 129 -7.52 -15.48 -12.45
C PRO A 129 -8.33 -15.46 -13.75
N ALA A 130 -8.83 -16.62 -14.24
CA ALA A 130 -9.51 -16.71 -15.54
C ALA A 130 -10.68 -15.72 -15.70
N PRO A 131 -11.54 -15.46 -14.68
CA PRO A 131 -12.58 -14.45 -14.78
C PRO A 131 -12.02 -13.06 -15.09
N LEU A 132 -10.96 -12.65 -14.38
CA LEU A 132 -10.36 -11.33 -14.54
C LEU A 132 -9.58 -11.21 -15.85
N ALA A 133 -8.97 -12.30 -16.31
CA ALA A 133 -8.36 -12.38 -17.64
C ALA A 133 -9.41 -12.21 -18.75
N ALA A 134 -10.64 -12.67 -18.52
CA ALA A 134 -11.77 -12.54 -19.43
C ALA A 134 -12.46 -11.16 -19.38
N LEU A 135 -11.91 -10.18 -18.65
CA LEU A 135 -12.46 -8.84 -18.57
C LEU A 135 -12.65 -8.24 -19.98
N PRO A 136 -13.85 -7.77 -20.36
CA PRO A 136 -14.14 -7.35 -21.72
C PRO A 136 -13.21 -6.25 -22.22
N SER A 137 -12.67 -6.42 -23.42
CA SER A 137 -11.93 -5.37 -24.12
C SER A 137 -12.84 -4.25 -24.64
N ALA A 138 -14.15 -4.49 -24.69
CA ALA A 138 -15.16 -3.51 -25.06
C ALA A 138 -16.02 -3.15 -23.84
N LEU A 139 -16.03 -1.87 -23.46
CA LEU A 139 -16.85 -1.34 -22.36
C LEU A 139 -17.77 -0.25 -22.91
N GLY A 140 -18.98 -0.62 -23.34
CA GLY A 140 -19.85 0.27 -24.09
C GLY A 140 -19.16 0.78 -25.37
N SER A 141 -18.99 2.10 -25.47
CA SER A 141 -18.30 2.79 -26.57
C SER A 141 -16.77 2.82 -26.45
N TRP A 142 -16.22 2.27 -25.37
CA TRP A 142 -14.78 2.14 -25.18
C TRP A 142 -14.25 0.88 -25.86
N ARG A 143 -13.05 0.97 -26.44
CA ARG A 143 -12.31 -0.14 -27.04
C ARG A 143 -10.91 -0.19 -26.45
N GLY A 144 -10.58 -1.30 -25.81
CA GLY A 144 -9.37 -1.52 -25.06
C GLY A 144 -8.42 -2.46 -25.76
N VAL A 145 -7.12 -2.17 -25.63
CA VAL A 145 -6.03 -3.02 -26.11
C VAL A 145 -5.08 -3.29 -24.95
N ASP A 146 -4.76 -4.56 -24.73
CA ASP A 146 -3.83 -4.97 -23.68
C ASP A 146 -2.44 -4.40 -23.96
N VAL A 147 -1.82 -3.87 -22.92
CA VAL A 147 -0.46 -3.31 -22.98
C VAL A 147 0.40 -4.12 -22.01
N PRO A 148 1.55 -4.66 -22.46
CA PRO A 148 2.42 -5.41 -21.56
C PRO A 148 2.96 -4.49 -20.46
N LEU A 149 2.98 -5.00 -19.22
CA LEU A 149 3.74 -4.36 -18.15
C LEU A 149 5.24 -4.55 -18.43
N GLU A 150 6.02 -3.52 -18.14
CA GLU A 150 7.47 -3.70 -18.09
C GLU A 150 7.84 -4.64 -16.93
N GLN A 151 8.80 -5.53 -17.17
CA GLN A 151 9.15 -6.62 -16.24
C GLN A 151 9.63 -6.11 -14.86
N ASN A 152 10.32 -4.97 -14.83
CA ASN A 152 10.70 -4.27 -13.61
C ASN A 152 9.46 -3.80 -12.81
N VAL A 153 8.45 -3.23 -13.48
CA VAL A 153 7.20 -2.75 -12.86
C VAL A 153 6.42 -3.93 -12.29
N GLU A 154 6.26 -5.01 -13.06
CA GLU A 154 5.61 -6.24 -12.58
C GLU A 154 6.30 -6.82 -11.34
N SER A 155 7.63 -6.87 -11.35
CA SER A 155 8.42 -7.38 -10.21
C SER A 155 8.30 -6.51 -8.95
N MET A 156 8.04 -5.21 -9.09
CA MET A 156 7.84 -4.28 -7.98
C MET A 156 6.41 -4.34 -7.43
N LEU A 157 5.41 -4.49 -8.31
CA LEU A 157 4.00 -4.61 -7.95
C LEU A 157 3.71 -5.92 -7.23
N ARG A 158 4.41 -6.99 -7.66
CA ARG A 158 4.27 -8.35 -7.13
C ARG A 158 2.83 -8.87 -7.04
N ALA A 159 1.87 -8.33 -7.78
CA ALA A 159 0.51 -8.85 -7.78
C ALA A 159 0.49 -10.32 -8.25
N ASP A 160 -0.47 -11.11 -7.77
CA ASP A 160 -0.65 -12.49 -8.23
C ASP A 160 -1.15 -12.53 -9.67
N PHE A 161 -1.90 -11.50 -10.07
CA PHE A 161 -2.32 -11.30 -11.45
C PHE A 161 -2.41 -9.81 -11.79
N ASN A 162 -1.97 -9.44 -13.00
CA ASN A 162 -1.96 -8.06 -13.49
C ASN A 162 -2.75 -7.98 -14.80
N VAL A 163 -3.55 -6.91 -14.95
CA VAL A 163 -4.10 -6.51 -16.23
C VAL A 163 -3.78 -5.04 -16.45
N GLN A 164 -3.20 -4.72 -17.60
CA GLN A 164 -3.01 -3.35 -18.06
C GLN A 164 -3.55 -3.20 -19.47
N ARG A 165 -4.36 -2.16 -19.66
CA ARG A 165 -5.06 -1.92 -20.92
C ARG A 165 -5.17 -0.42 -21.17
N VAL A 166 -5.13 -0.04 -22.43
CA VAL A 166 -5.47 1.34 -22.86
C VAL A 166 -6.80 1.29 -23.58
N TYR A 167 -7.79 2.02 -23.06
CA TYR A 167 -9.10 2.17 -23.65
C TYR A 167 -9.20 3.49 -24.41
N ALA A 168 -9.69 3.44 -25.64
CA ALA A 168 -10.01 4.60 -26.44
C ALA A 168 -11.53 4.71 -26.61
N HIS A 169 -12.06 5.93 -26.50
CA HIS A 169 -13.45 6.26 -26.78
C HIS A 169 -13.61 6.87 -28.17
N ALA A 170 -14.78 6.73 -28.77
CA ALA A 170 -15.08 7.29 -30.09
C ALA A 170 -14.92 8.83 -30.17
N THR A 171 -15.00 9.53 -29.03
CA THR A 171 -14.80 10.99 -28.94
C THR A 171 -13.33 11.40 -28.91
N GLY A 172 -12.39 10.45 -28.90
CA GLY A 172 -10.95 10.72 -28.79
C GLY A 172 -10.38 10.68 -27.37
N ALA A 173 -11.22 10.47 -26.35
CA ALA A 173 -10.75 10.29 -24.97
C ALA A 173 -9.99 8.96 -24.82
N VAL A 174 -8.92 8.97 -24.00
CA VAL A 174 -8.08 7.79 -23.75
C VAL A 174 -7.93 7.57 -22.26
N VAL A 175 -8.16 6.34 -21.80
CA VAL A 175 -8.01 5.93 -20.40
C VAL A 175 -7.02 4.79 -20.32
N SER A 176 -5.94 5.00 -19.57
CA SER A 176 -5.03 3.93 -19.15
C SER A 176 -5.60 3.25 -17.93
N PHE A 177 -5.85 1.96 -18.03
CA PHE A 177 -6.38 1.11 -16.96
C PHE A 177 -5.29 0.13 -16.49
N TYR A 178 -5.23 -0.04 -15.17
CA TYR A 178 -4.44 -1.07 -14.53
C TYR A 178 -5.22 -1.67 -13.34
N VAL A 179 -5.17 -3.00 -13.21
CA VAL A 179 -5.57 -3.70 -12.00
C VAL A 179 -4.49 -4.70 -11.61
N GLY A 180 -4.06 -4.63 -10.35
CA GLY A 180 -3.25 -5.67 -9.72
C GLY A 180 -4.08 -6.40 -8.69
N TYR A 181 -4.24 -7.71 -8.85
CA TYR A 181 -4.96 -8.60 -7.93
C TYR A 181 -4.00 -9.27 -6.96
N TYR A 182 -4.38 -9.29 -5.69
CA TYR A 182 -3.64 -9.88 -4.58
C TYR A 182 -4.58 -10.88 -3.89
N GLY A 183 -4.26 -12.16 -4.02
CA GLY A 183 -5.02 -13.24 -3.44
C GLY A 183 -4.91 -13.27 -1.92
N THR A 184 -5.79 -14.06 -1.32
CA THR A 184 -5.90 -14.21 0.13
C THR A 184 -4.60 -14.70 0.77
N GLU A 185 -3.90 -15.66 0.16
CA GLU A 185 -2.62 -16.19 0.66
C GLU A 185 -1.53 -15.13 0.72
N ARG A 186 -1.50 -14.26 -0.30
CA ARG A 186 -0.58 -13.13 -0.38
C ARG A 186 -0.89 -12.05 0.66
N GLY A 187 -2.08 -12.06 1.22
CA GLY A 187 -2.54 -11.11 2.23
C GLY A 187 -3.39 -9.96 1.67
N GLY A 188 -3.79 -10.03 0.40
CA GLY A 188 -4.85 -9.18 -0.17
C GLY A 188 -4.53 -7.69 -0.25
N ARG A 189 -3.26 -7.29 -0.37
CA ARG A 189 -2.88 -5.88 -0.45
C ARG A 189 -1.64 -5.67 -1.32
N PRO A 190 -1.54 -4.51 -1.99
CA PRO A 190 -0.29 -4.09 -2.63
C PRO A 190 0.77 -3.69 -1.62
N GLU A 191 2.03 -3.82 -2.04
CA GLU A 191 3.21 -3.39 -1.28
C GLU A 191 3.32 -1.87 -1.18
N HIS A 192 2.91 -1.15 -2.23
CA HIS A 192 3.04 0.29 -2.34
C HIS A 192 1.77 0.94 -2.89
N THR A 193 1.50 2.16 -2.46
CA THR A 193 0.40 2.98 -3.00
C THR A 193 0.85 3.67 -4.29
N PRO A 194 -0.10 4.07 -5.17
CA PRO A 194 0.23 4.82 -6.39
C PRO A 194 1.09 6.06 -6.13
N GLU A 195 0.87 6.74 -5.01
CA GLU A 195 1.67 7.90 -4.59
C GLU A 195 3.18 7.62 -4.58
N VAL A 196 3.60 6.46 -4.07
CA VAL A 196 5.02 6.07 -4.04
C VAL A 196 5.54 5.80 -5.45
N CYS A 197 4.76 5.09 -6.27
CA CYS A 197 5.14 4.76 -7.65
C CYS A 197 5.26 5.99 -8.54
N TYR A 198 4.33 6.95 -8.44
CA TYR A 198 4.38 8.18 -9.22
C TYR A 198 5.60 9.03 -8.83
N ARG A 199 5.83 9.21 -7.53
CA ARG A 199 6.99 9.99 -7.06
C ARG A 199 8.32 9.35 -7.44
N SER A 200 8.44 8.02 -7.41
CA SER A 200 9.67 7.33 -7.82
C SER A 200 9.93 7.41 -9.34
N GLN A 201 8.88 7.57 -10.14
CA GLN A 201 8.95 7.78 -11.59
C GLN A 201 9.18 9.25 -11.99
N GLY A 202 9.32 10.15 -11.01
CA GLY A 202 9.58 11.58 -11.25
C GLY A 202 8.33 12.42 -11.51
N TRP A 203 7.14 11.90 -11.21
CA TRP A 203 5.90 12.70 -11.23
C TRP A 203 5.72 13.46 -9.92
N GLU A 204 5.30 14.71 -10.02
CA GLU A 204 4.85 15.52 -8.89
C GLU A 204 3.34 15.33 -8.68
N ILE A 205 2.88 15.29 -7.42
CA ILE A 205 1.45 15.23 -7.09
C ILE A 205 0.98 16.67 -6.80
N ALA A 206 0.39 17.31 -7.81
CA ALA A 206 -0.08 18.69 -7.73
C ALA A 206 -1.34 18.85 -6.86
N ALA A 207 -2.23 17.85 -6.88
CA ALA A 207 -3.44 17.85 -6.07
C ALA A 207 -3.87 16.44 -5.67
N ARG A 208 -4.54 16.32 -4.53
CA ARG A 208 -5.17 15.08 -4.06
C ARG A 208 -6.53 15.34 -3.45
N ARG A 209 -7.50 14.46 -3.72
CA ARG A 209 -8.83 14.48 -3.11
C ARG A 209 -9.47 13.10 -3.17
N VAL A 210 -10.61 12.95 -2.49
CA VAL A 210 -11.51 11.81 -2.66
C VAL A 210 -12.72 12.32 -3.43
N VAL A 211 -13.16 11.56 -4.44
CA VAL A 211 -14.36 11.86 -5.24
C VAL A 211 -15.27 10.65 -5.24
N ASP A 212 -16.58 10.90 -5.23
CA ASP A 212 -17.59 9.87 -5.32
C ASP A 212 -18.12 9.82 -6.76
N ALA A 213 -18.02 8.67 -7.41
CA ALA A 213 -18.63 8.44 -8.70
C ALA A 213 -20.15 8.26 -8.51
N ALA A 214 -20.94 9.08 -9.21
CA ALA A 214 -22.39 9.11 -9.04
C ALA A 214 -23.03 7.74 -9.35
N GLY A 215 -23.72 7.15 -8.36
CA GLY A 215 -24.33 5.82 -8.48
C GLY A 215 -25.16 5.45 -7.24
N GLY A 216 -26.27 6.17 -7.00
CA GLY A 216 -27.23 5.84 -5.92
C GLY A 216 -26.62 5.72 -4.51
N ASP A 217 -27.26 4.93 -3.63
CA ASP A 217 -26.86 4.73 -2.22
C ASP A 217 -25.52 4.00 -2.03
N HIS A 218 -24.88 3.56 -3.13
CA HIS A 218 -23.57 2.90 -3.15
C HIS A 218 -22.60 3.58 -4.13
N ALA A 219 -22.43 4.89 -3.98
CA ALA A 219 -21.48 5.65 -4.78
C ALA A 219 -20.06 5.06 -4.64
N LEU A 220 -19.45 4.71 -5.79
CA LEU A 220 -18.07 4.24 -5.85
C LEU A 220 -17.14 5.39 -5.45
N ARG A 221 -16.44 5.25 -4.33
CA ARG A 221 -15.50 6.25 -3.83
C ARG A 221 -14.11 5.98 -4.38
N VAL A 222 -13.44 7.01 -4.90
CA VAL A 222 -12.09 6.87 -5.46
C VAL A 222 -11.17 7.98 -4.96
N ASN A 223 -9.90 7.65 -4.79
CA ASN A 223 -8.86 8.66 -4.62
C ASN A 223 -8.54 9.27 -5.97
N GLU A 224 -8.45 10.58 -6.05
CA GLU A 224 -8.11 11.33 -7.24
C GLU A 224 -6.84 12.13 -7.01
N TYR A 225 -5.83 11.91 -7.86
CA TYR A 225 -4.61 12.69 -7.92
C TYR A 225 -4.52 13.42 -9.26
N VAL A 226 -4.04 14.66 -9.21
CA VAL A 226 -3.50 15.34 -10.38
C VAL A 226 -1.98 15.21 -10.31
N VAL A 227 -1.38 14.55 -11.30
CA VAL A 227 0.06 14.34 -11.38
C VAL A 227 0.65 15.11 -12.56
N GLU A 228 1.87 15.60 -12.40
CA GLU A 228 2.56 16.42 -13.38
C GLU A 228 4.00 15.98 -13.60
N GLN A 229 4.43 15.92 -14.87
CA GLN A 229 5.81 15.65 -15.25
C GLN A 229 6.13 16.35 -16.57
N GLY A 230 7.16 17.22 -16.58
CA GLY A 230 7.64 17.84 -17.81
C GLY A 230 6.59 18.69 -18.57
N GLY A 231 5.61 19.26 -17.87
CA GLY A 231 4.50 20.02 -18.46
C GLY A 231 3.29 19.17 -18.89
N GLU A 232 3.38 17.85 -18.83
CA GLU A 232 2.25 16.95 -19.00
C GLU A 232 1.51 16.77 -17.68
N ARG A 233 0.18 16.91 -17.71
CA ARG A 233 -0.69 16.73 -16.54
C ARG A 233 -1.63 15.57 -16.77
N HIS A 234 -1.74 14.68 -15.79
CA HIS A 234 -2.66 13.55 -15.82
C HIS A 234 -3.58 13.57 -14.61
N LEU A 235 -4.84 13.21 -14.85
CA LEU A 235 -5.77 12.89 -13.78
C LEU A 235 -5.72 11.39 -13.55
N VAL A 236 -5.48 11.00 -12.31
CA VAL A 236 -5.36 9.61 -11.89
C VAL A 236 -6.42 9.34 -10.84
N GLN A 237 -7.27 8.35 -11.07
CA GLN A 237 -8.20 7.85 -10.07
C GLN A 237 -7.86 6.41 -9.70
N PHE A 238 -7.88 6.10 -8.41
CA PHE A 238 -7.62 4.75 -7.93
C PHE A 238 -8.41 4.43 -6.67
N TRP A 239 -8.71 3.16 -6.51
CA TRP A 239 -9.38 2.62 -5.34
C TRP A 239 -8.96 1.18 -5.14
N PHE A 240 -9.25 0.66 -3.96
CA PHE A 240 -9.07 -0.75 -3.68
C PHE A 240 -10.42 -1.48 -3.72
N ARG A 241 -10.38 -2.73 -4.15
CA ARG A 241 -11.53 -3.61 -4.26
C ARG A 241 -11.17 -4.98 -3.71
N SER A 242 -12.09 -5.61 -3.00
CA SER A 242 -12.02 -7.01 -2.60
C SER A 242 -13.19 -7.78 -3.21
N HIS A 243 -13.28 -9.08 -2.92
CA HIS A 243 -14.49 -9.84 -3.29
C HIS A 243 -15.78 -9.30 -2.63
N ARG A 244 -15.67 -8.52 -1.55
CA ARG A 244 -16.80 -8.04 -0.75
C ARG A 244 -17.22 -6.62 -1.08
N ARG A 245 -16.23 -5.76 -1.32
CA ARG A 245 -16.41 -4.32 -1.35
C ARG A 245 -15.58 -3.68 -2.43
N THR A 246 -16.12 -2.62 -3.00
CA THR A 246 -15.40 -1.70 -3.88
C THR A 246 -15.31 -0.31 -3.24
N GLY A 247 -14.50 0.56 -3.82
CA GLY A 247 -14.33 1.94 -3.35
C GLY A 247 -13.64 2.09 -2.00
N LEU A 248 -12.76 1.15 -1.62
CA LEU A 248 -11.93 1.28 -0.43
C LEU A 248 -10.83 2.31 -0.71
N LEU A 249 -10.59 3.25 0.20
CA LEU A 249 -9.74 4.42 -0.08
C LEU A 249 -8.32 4.31 0.46
N GLY A 250 -8.10 3.47 1.49
CA GLY A 250 -6.81 3.42 2.15
C GLY A 250 -6.55 2.13 2.90
N GLY A 251 -5.44 2.13 3.65
CA GLY A 251 -4.98 0.95 4.38
C GLY A 251 -5.91 0.55 5.54
N PHE A 252 -6.59 1.52 6.17
CA PHE A 252 -7.55 1.23 7.23
C PHE A 252 -8.77 0.47 6.70
N ASP A 253 -9.40 0.97 5.64
CA ASP A 253 -10.55 0.32 5.00
C ASP A 253 -10.21 -1.10 4.55
N GLN A 254 -9.05 -1.27 3.91
CA GLN A 254 -8.56 -2.59 3.51
C GLN A 254 -8.25 -3.51 4.71
N ALA A 255 -7.79 -2.98 5.83
CA ALA A 255 -7.53 -3.78 7.02
C ALA A 255 -8.83 -4.29 7.65
N VAL A 256 -9.84 -3.42 7.75
CA VAL A 256 -11.16 -3.79 8.27
C VAL A 256 -11.84 -4.80 7.35
N ASP A 257 -11.85 -4.54 6.04
CA ASP A 257 -12.49 -5.42 5.05
C ASP A 257 -11.84 -6.81 5.02
N ARG A 258 -10.50 -6.88 5.03
CA ARG A 258 -9.78 -8.16 5.09
C ARG A 258 -9.99 -8.92 6.39
N LEU A 259 -10.05 -8.22 7.53
CA LEU A 259 -10.34 -8.85 8.82
C LEU A 259 -11.73 -9.48 8.79
N ALA A 260 -12.73 -8.71 8.36
CA ALA A 260 -14.10 -9.21 8.21
C ALA A 260 -14.12 -10.40 7.23
N GLY A 261 -13.45 -10.27 6.09
CA GLY A 261 -13.28 -11.31 5.06
C GLY A 261 -12.78 -12.63 5.62
N ARG A 262 -11.64 -12.60 6.33
CA ARG A 262 -11.05 -13.79 6.94
C ARG A 262 -11.97 -14.45 7.97
N LEU A 263 -12.71 -13.64 8.74
CA LEU A 263 -13.57 -14.13 9.82
C LEU A 263 -14.88 -14.72 9.29
N LEU A 264 -15.53 -14.06 8.34
CA LEU A 264 -16.89 -14.39 7.89
C LEU A 264 -16.89 -15.35 6.69
N GLU A 265 -16.01 -15.13 5.71
CA GLU A 265 -15.99 -15.91 4.46
C GLU A 265 -14.70 -16.74 4.28
N GLY A 266 -13.69 -16.54 5.13
CA GLY A 266 -12.39 -17.20 5.01
C GLY A 266 -11.51 -16.66 3.88
N ARG A 267 -11.94 -15.59 3.22
CA ARG A 267 -11.30 -14.96 2.07
C ARG A 267 -10.94 -13.52 2.40
N ALA A 268 -9.76 -13.06 1.99
CA ALA A 268 -9.32 -11.68 2.24
C ALA A 268 -8.37 -11.23 1.13
N ASP A 269 -8.87 -11.37 -0.10
CA ASP A 269 -8.23 -10.85 -1.28
C ASP A 269 -8.39 -9.33 -1.39
N GLY A 270 -7.65 -8.75 -2.32
CA GLY A 270 -7.76 -7.35 -2.62
C GLY A 270 -7.12 -7.01 -3.96
N SER A 271 -7.43 -5.83 -4.48
CA SER A 271 -6.83 -5.30 -5.68
C SER A 271 -6.56 -3.82 -5.54
N LEU A 272 -5.62 -3.34 -6.33
CA LEU A 272 -5.46 -1.93 -6.65
C LEU A 272 -5.98 -1.71 -8.06
N VAL A 273 -7.07 -0.96 -8.20
CA VAL A 273 -7.59 -0.51 -9.49
C VAL A 273 -7.12 0.92 -9.71
N ARG A 274 -6.50 1.20 -10.85
CA ARG A 274 -6.03 2.53 -11.26
C ARG A 274 -6.50 2.83 -12.67
N ILE A 275 -7.06 4.02 -12.85
CA ILE A 275 -7.37 4.60 -14.15
C ILE A 275 -6.73 5.98 -14.27
N SER A 276 -6.27 6.34 -15.45
CA SER A 276 -5.71 7.68 -15.69
C SER A 276 -5.96 8.17 -17.11
N THR A 277 -6.16 9.48 -17.24
CA THR A 277 -6.32 10.19 -18.52
C THR A 277 -5.43 11.42 -18.53
N PRO A 278 -4.87 11.85 -19.67
CA PRO A 278 -4.27 13.17 -19.78
C PRO A 278 -5.31 14.27 -19.54
N ILE A 279 -4.87 15.38 -18.95
CA ILE A 279 -5.63 16.62 -18.83
C ILE A 279 -5.25 17.49 -20.03
N LEU A 280 -6.17 17.65 -20.98
CA LEU A 280 -5.97 18.45 -22.19
C LEU A 280 -6.43 19.89 -21.93
N ASP A 281 -5.65 20.87 -22.38
CA ASP A 281 -5.94 22.31 -22.27
C ASP A 281 -6.27 22.80 -20.85
N GLY A 282 -5.80 22.09 -19.82
CA GLY A 282 -6.10 22.39 -18.42
C GLY A 282 -7.50 22.03 -17.95
N ASP A 283 -8.30 21.34 -18.78
CA ASP A 283 -9.69 20.96 -18.47
C ASP A 283 -9.78 19.74 -17.54
N GLU A 284 -9.47 19.95 -16.26
CA GLU A 284 -9.64 18.95 -15.22
C GLU A 284 -11.11 18.46 -15.06
N PRO A 285 -12.14 19.33 -15.11
CA PRO A 285 -13.53 18.89 -15.02
C PRO A 285 -13.91 17.84 -16.08
N THR A 286 -13.53 18.05 -17.34
CA THR A 286 -13.82 17.08 -18.41
C THR A 286 -13.05 15.78 -18.20
N ALA A 287 -11.75 15.84 -17.87
CA ALA A 287 -10.96 14.66 -17.53
C ALA A 287 -11.58 13.84 -16.38
N ARG A 288 -12.08 14.54 -15.34
CA ARG A 288 -12.76 13.92 -14.19
C ARG A 288 -14.05 13.25 -14.60
N ALA A 289 -14.90 13.93 -15.38
CA ALA A 289 -16.15 13.36 -15.85
C ALA A 289 -15.91 12.07 -16.66
N VAL A 290 -14.92 12.08 -17.55
CA VAL A 290 -14.50 10.90 -18.34
C VAL A 290 -14.11 9.74 -17.43
N LEU A 291 -13.23 9.98 -16.43
CA LEU A 291 -12.78 8.92 -15.54
C LEU A 291 -13.90 8.39 -14.64
N LEU A 292 -14.77 9.23 -14.10
CA LEU A 292 -15.88 8.79 -13.24
C LEU A 292 -16.89 7.94 -14.02
N GLN A 293 -17.24 8.35 -15.25
CA GLN A 293 -18.11 7.55 -16.12
C GLN A 293 -17.49 6.20 -16.47
N PHE A 294 -16.19 6.21 -16.81
CA PHE A 294 -15.46 4.98 -17.10
C PHE A 294 -15.36 4.07 -15.86
N ALA A 295 -15.12 4.63 -14.67
CA ALA A 295 -15.00 3.90 -13.42
C ALA A 295 -16.28 3.11 -13.10
N LEU A 296 -17.46 3.70 -13.30
CA LEU A 296 -18.75 3.04 -13.07
C LEU A 296 -18.96 1.85 -14.02
N LEU A 297 -18.64 2.03 -15.31
CA LEU A 297 -18.70 0.95 -16.30
C LEU A 297 -17.73 -0.18 -15.94
N LEU A 298 -16.49 0.18 -15.61
CA LEU A 298 -15.43 -0.76 -15.26
C LEU A 298 -15.76 -1.53 -13.99
N ASP A 299 -16.24 -0.87 -12.93
CA ASP A 299 -16.52 -1.52 -11.64
C ASP A 299 -17.62 -2.57 -11.77
N SER A 300 -18.64 -2.31 -12.60
CA SER A 300 -19.66 -3.31 -12.92
C SER A 300 -19.06 -4.57 -13.54
N GLN A 301 -18.10 -4.41 -14.47
CA GLN A 301 -17.43 -5.53 -15.12
C GLN A 301 -16.45 -6.24 -14.18
N LEU A 302 -15.70 -5.51 -13.37
CA LEU A 302 -14.83 -6.09 -12.34
C LEU A 302 -15.63 -6.93 -11.35
N SER A 303 -16.87 -6.52 -11.04
CA SER A 303 -17.75 -7.32 -10.19
C SER A 303 -18.21 -8.62 -10.81
N ALA A 304 -18.49 -8.63 -12.11
CA ALA A 304 -18.88 -9.82 -12.85
C ALA A 304 -17.70 -10.77 -13.14
N HIS A 305 -16.48 -10.22 -13.20
CA HIS A 305 -15.25 -10.91 -13.63
C HIS A 305 -14.22 -11.01 -12.51
N TRP A 306 -14.67 -11.02 -11.26
CA TRP A 306 -13.75 -11.10 -10.12
C TRP A 306 -13.12 -12.49 -10.01
N PRO A 307 -11.81 -12.62 -9.70
CA PRO A 307 -11.18 -13.92 -9.53
C PRO A 307 -11.89 -14.81 -8.51
N VAL A 308 -11.79 -16.13 -8.69
CA VAL A 308 -12.31 -17.10 -7.72
C VAL A 308 -11.15 -17.68 -6.94
N GLU A 309 -11.39 -17.99 -5.67
CA GLU A 309 -10.41 -18.68 -4.83
C GLU A 309 -11.01 -19.99 -4.34
N HIS A 310 -10.31 -21.09 -4.58
CA HIS A 310 -10.74 -22.44 -4.20
C HIS A 310 -9.81 -23.02 -3.12
N PRO A 311 -10.33 -23.82 -2.17
CA PRO A 311 -9.52 -24.55 -1.19
C PRO A 311 -8.55 -25.59 -1.81
#